data_AF-A0ABD3JD43-F1
#
_entry.id   AF-A0ABD3JD43-F1
#
_cell.length_a   1.000
_cell.length_b   1.000
_cell.length_c   1.000
_cell.angle_alpha   90.00
_cell.angle_beta   90.00
_cell.angle_gamma   90.00
#
_symmetry.space_group_name_H-M   'P 1'
#
loop_
_entity.id
_entity.type
_entity.pdbx_description
1 polymer ?
#
loop_
_entity_poly.entity_id
_entity_poly.type
_entity_poly.pdbx_seq_one_letter_code
_entity_poly.pdbx_strand_id
1 'polypeptide(L)'
;MVGAQVLMALKTSTGSVVAKTFNISSHHSVVESKLSFDVWDLSAHEASDGTMWLFATVQLCRRSLNLVWQVGGVVNGTRPGIHQMAFSNKNAKATLELGA
;
A
#
# COMPACT_ATOMS: atom_id res chain seq x y z
N MET A 1 4.87 2.49 9.42
CA MET A 1 5.28 2.19 8.02
C MET A 1 6.57 1.39 7.94
N VAL A 2 7.64 1.80 8.62
CA VAL A 2 8.91 1.03 8.60
C VAL A 2 8.68 -0.43 8.98
N GLY A 3 9.23 -1.33 8.17
CA GLY A 3 9.06 -2.78 8.28
C GLY A 3 7.87 -3.35 7.50
N ALA A 4 7.03 -2.51 6.88
CA ALA A 4 5.88 -2.94 6.10
C ALA A 4 6.18 -3.04 4.60
N GLN A 5 5.48 -3.95 3.95
CA GLN A 5 5.40 -4.09 2.51
C GLN A 5 4.03 -3.61 2.03
N VAL A 6 4.00 -2.81 0.96
CA VAL A 6 2.83 -2.00 0.61
C VAL A 6 2.43 -2.25 -0.84
N LEU A 7 1.13 -2.45 -1.06
CA LEU A 7 0.43 -2.30 -2.34
C LEU A 7 -0.28 -0.94 -2.29
N MET A 8 -0.08 -0.09 -3.30
CA MET A 8 -0.60 1.27 -3.27
C MET A 8 -1.19 1.67 -4.61
N ALA A 9 -2.42 2.22 -4.58
CA ALA A 9 -2.96 3.02 -5.67
C ALA A 9 -2.59 4.50 -5.46
N LEU A 10 -2.12 5.16 -6.51
CA LEU A 10 -1.76 6.58 -6.45
C LEU A 10 -2.14 7.30 -7.73
N LYS A 11 -2.60 8.54 -7.58
CA LYS A 11 -2.89 9.45 -8.69
C LYS A 11 -1.63 10.23 -9.04
N THR A 12 -1.21 10.11 -10.28
CA THR A 12 -0.03 10.81 -10.82
C THR A 12 -0.35 12.27 -11.12
N SER A 13 0.68 13.08 -11.36
CA SER A 13 0.50 14.49 -11.76
C SER A 13 -0.24 14.67 -13.08
N THR A 14 -0.29 13.64 -13.94
CA THR A 14 -1.07 13.63 -15.19
C THR A 14 -2.53 13.21 -14.98
N GLY A 15 -2.94 12.95 -13.74
CA GLY A 15 -4.29 12.51 -13.40
C GLY A 15 -4.54 11.01 -13.57
N SER A 16 -3.61 10.26 -14.15
CA SER A 16 -3.71 8.81 -14.27
C SER A 16 -3.49 8.13 -12.92
N VAL A 17 -4.25 7.05 -12.67
CA VAL A 17 -4.07 6.21 -11.49
C VAL A 17 -3.17 5.03 -11.84
N VAL A 18 -2.20 4.76 -10.96
CA VAL A 18 -1.30 3.62 -11.10
C VAL A 18 -1.23 2.84 -9.79
N ALA A 19 -0.94 1.55 -9.91
CA ALA A 19 -0.62 0.69 -8.78
C ALA A 19 0.90 0.51 -8.66
N LYS A 20 1.43 0.59 -7.44
CA LYS A 20 2.86 0.41 -7.14
C LYS A 20 3.07 -0.43 -5.89
N THR A 21 4.26 -1.00 -5.80
CA THR A 21 4.72 -1.80 -4.65
C THR A 21 5.92 -1.14 -3.96
N PHE A 22 5.97 -1.23 -2.64
CA PHE A 22 7.07 -0.68 -1.85
C PHE A 22 7.45 -1.60 -0.71
N ASN A 23 8.75 -1.75 -0.47
CA ASN A 23 9.30 -2.39 0.72
C ASN A 23 9.92 -1.31 1.61
N ILE A 24 9.19 -0.90 2.65
CA ILE A 24 9.53 0.29 3.44
C ILE A 24 10.51 -0.09 4.56
N SER A 25 11.81 0.06 4.29
CA SER A 25 12.87 -0.14 5.30
C SER A 25 13.23 1.14 6.06
N SER A 26 12.94 2.32 5.50
CA SER A 26 13.20 3.62 6.13
C SER A 26 12.24 4.69 5.63
N HIS A 27 12.16 5.82 6.35
CA HIS A 27 11.41 6.99 5.90
C HIS A 27 12.16 7.85 4.87
N HIS A 28 13.48 7.67 4.75
CA HIS A 28 14.33 8.50 3.89
C HIS A 28 14.39 8.00 2.44
N SER A 29 14.27 6.68 2.26
CA SER A 29 14.31 6.05 0.95
C SER A 29 13.07 5.19 0.74
N VAL A 30 12.04 5.82 0.18
CA VAL A 30 10.83 5.13 -0.27
C VAL A 30 10.91 5.01 -1.79
N VAL A 31 11.32 3.83 -2.27
CA VAL A 31 11.45 3.52 -3.69
C VAL A 31 10.57 2.33 -4.03
N GLU A 32 10.04 2.32 -5.25
CA GLU A 32 9.29 1.19 -5.75
C GLU A 32 10.16 -0.07 -5.76
N SER A 33 9.62 -1.19 -5.32
CA SER A 33 10.37 -2.44 -5.17
C SER A 33 9.44 -3.65 -5.09
N LYS A 34 9.95 -4.81 -5.52
CA LYS A 34 9.24 -6.09 -5.33
C LYS A 34 8.98 -6.38 -3.84
N LEU A 35 7.90 -7.11 -3.59
CA LEU A 35 7.54 -7.59 -2.25
C LEU A 35 8.24 -8.92 -1.96
N SER A 36 8.12 -9.43 -0.73
CA SER A 36 8.69 -10.72 -0.32
C SER A 36 7.90 -11.92 -0.82
N PHE A 37 6.81 -11.65 -1.53
CA PHE A 37 5.89 -12.60 -2.10
C PHE A 37 5.45 -12.12 -3.50
N ASP A 38 4.99 -13.07 -4.31
CA ASP A 38 4.57 -12.78 -5.67
C ASP A 38 3.22 -12.05 -5.71
N VAL A 39 3.15 -11.10 -6.63
CA VAL A 39 1.98 -10.27 -6.90
C VAL A 39 1.75 -10.25 -8.41
N TRP A 40 0.52 -10.52 -8.84
CA TRP A 40 0.10 -10.43 -10.24
C TRP A 40 -1.26 -9.74 -10.35
N ASP A 41 -1.66 -9.44 -11.58
CA ASP A 41 -2.88 -8.67 -11.90
C ASP A 41 -2.99 -7.34 -11.14
N LEU A 42 -1.83 -6.73 -10.83
CA LEU A 42 -1.75 -5.48 -10.08
C LEU A 42 -2.24 -4.32 -10.94
N SER A 43 -3.35 -3.71 -10.54
CA SER A 43 -3.93 -2.57 -11.25
C SER A 43 -4.64 -1.62 -10.29
N ALA A 44 -4.82 -0.38 -10.70
CA ALA A 44 -5.60 0.59 -9.95
C ALA A 44 -6.34 1.53 -10.90
N HIS A 45 -7.50 2.01 -10.49
CA HIS A 45 -8.28 2.99 -11.24
C HIS A 45 -9.13 3.86 -10.30
N GLU A 46 -9.54 5.01 -10.79
CA GLU A 46 -10.48 5.91 -10.12
C GLU A 46 -11.85 5.74 -10.75
N ALA A 47 -12.86 5.46 -9.92
CA ALA A 47 -14.25 5.48 -10.35
C ALA A 47 -14.73 6.94 -10.52
N SER A 48 -15.86 7.14 -11.20
CA SER A 48 -16.39 8.48 -11.50
C SER A 48 -16.76 9.30 -10.26
N ASP A 49 -16.96 8.66 -9.12
CA ASP A 49 -17.23 9.28 -7.82
C ASP A 49 -15.96 9.67 -7.06
N GLY A 50 -14.77 9.45 -7.64
CA GLY A 50 -13.47 9.70 -7.02
C GLY A 50 -12.96 8.54 -6.16
N THR A 51 -13.69 7.42 -6.08
CA THR A 51 -13.25 6.25 -5.32
C THR A 51 -12.07 5.59 -6.03
N MET A 52 -10.97 5.39 -5.30
CA MET A 52 -9.77 4.71 -5.80
C MET A 52 -9.86 3.22 -5.53
N TRP A 53 -9.78 2.41 -6.58
CA TRP A 53 -9.76 0.96 -6.50
C TRP A 53 -8.36 0.42 -6.77
N LEU A 54 -7.97 -0.59 -5.99
CA LEU A 54 -6.72 -1.33 -6.13
C LEU A 54 -7.05 -2.81 -6.24
N PHE A 55 -6.58 -3.43 -7.31
CA PHE A 55 -6.70 -4.87 -7.54
C PHE A 55 -5.31 -5.47 -7.51
N ALA A 56 -5.19 -6.60 -6.83
CA ALA A 56 -3.96 -7.37 -6.77
C ALA A 56 -4.31 -8.82 -6.44
N THR A 57 -3.61 -9.74 -7.08
CA THR A 57 -3.57 -11.13 -6.66
C THR A 57 -2.22 -11.41 -6.01
N VAL A 58 -2.23 -12.08 -4.86
CA VAL A 58 -1.03 -12.31 -4.06
C VAL A 58 -0.85 -13.80 -3.76
N GLN A 59 0.38 -14.30 -3.86
CA GLN A 59 0.72 -15.63 -3.36
C GLN A 59 1.20 -15.52 -1.92
N LEU A 60 0.53 -16.21 -1.01
CA LEU A 60 0.92 -16.19 0.40
C LEU A 60 1.42 -17.57 0.82
N CYS A 61 2.54 -17.60 1.55
CA CYS A 61 3.08 -18.82 2.13
C CYS A 61 2.34 -19.26 3.41
N ARG A 62 1.39 -18.44 3.88
CA ARG A 62 0.62 -18.64 5.11
C ARG A 62 -0.84 -18.20 4.89
N ARG A 63 -1.73 -18.76 5.71
CA ARG A 63 -3.16 -18.39 5.73
C ARG A 63 -3.45 -17.10 6.49
N SER A 64 -2.45 -16.52 7.13
CA SER A 64 -2.59 -15.27 7.87
C SER A 64 -1.57 -14.23 7.45
N LEU A 65 -1.99 -12.97 7.50
CA LEU A 65 -1.13 -11.82 7.24
C LEU A 65 -1.48 -10.66 8.16
N ASN A 66 -0.47 -9.84 8.49
CA ASN A 66 -0.69 -8.61 9.24
C ASN A 66 -1.06 -7.50 8.25
N LEU A 67 -2.24 -6.93 8.40
CA LEU A 67 -2.65 -5.72 7.74
C LEU A 67 -2.28 -4.52 8.59
N VAL A 68 -1.74 -3.51 7.93
CA VAL A 68 -1.53 -2.19 8.52
C VAL A 68 -2.30 -1.21 7.66
N TRP A 69 -3.28 -0.52 8.25
CA TRP A 69 -3.98 0.57 7.59
C TRP A 69 -3.38 1.88 8.08
N GLN A 70 -3.12 2.81 7.18
CA GLN A 70 -2.63 4.13 7.55
C GLN A 70 -3.37 5.17 6.74
N VAL A 71 -3.90 6.18 7.43
CA VAL A 71 -4.40 7.38 6.75
C VAL A 71 -3.19 8.15 6.25
N GLY A 72 -3.11 8.30 4.92
CA GLY A 72 -1.91 8.75 4.22
C GLY A 72 -1.60 10.23 4.42
N GLY A 73 -0.30 10.55 4.36
CA GLY A 73 0.23 11.89 4.18
C GLY A 73 0.32 12.26 2.71
N VAL A 74 1.02 13.36 2.40
CA VAL A 74 1.20 13.85 1.02
C VAL A 74 1.87 12.79 0.14
N VAL A 75 1.35 12.59 -1.08
CA VAL A 75 2.06 11.86 -2.14
C VAL A 75 2.89 12.87 -2.93
N ASN A 76 4.21 12.65 -3.02
CA ASN A 76 5.11 13.47 -3.83
C ASN A 76 5.41 12.74 -5.14
N GLY A 77 4.73 13.14 -6.21
CA GLY A 77 4.76 12.42 -7.49
C GLY A 77 4.17 11.02 -7.35
N THR A 78 5.02 9.99 -7.36
CA THR A 78 4.60 8.59 -7.16
C THR A 78 5.15 7.98 -5.88
N ARG A 79 5.61 8.81 -4.93
CA ARG A 79 6.25 8.36 -3.70
C ARG A 79 5.41 8.78 -2.50
N PRO A 80 4.99 7.84 -1.63
CA PRO A 80 4.26 8.22 -0.43
C PRO A 80 5.19 8.93 0.55
N GLY A 81 4.69 10.03 1.12
CA GLY A 81 5.36 10.76 2.18
C GLY A 81 5.07 10.17 3.57
N ILE A 82 5.79 10.69 4.56
CA ILE A 82 5.54 10.37 5.97
C ILE A 82 4.15 10.89 6.36
N HIS A 83 3.35 10.07 7.04
CA HIS A 83 2.07 10.46 7.63
C HIS A 83 2.20 10.72 9.14
N GLN A 84 1.16 11.23 9.78
CA GLN A 84 1.16 11.51 11.22
C GLN A 84 1.38 10.25 12.06
N MET A 85 2.18 10.35 13.12
CA MET A 85 2.58 9.23 13.99
C MET A 85 1.76 9.16 15.30
N ALA A 86 0.51 9.62 15.25
CA ALA A 86 -0.43 9.58 16.38
C ALA A 86 -0.74 8.13 16.80
N PHE A 87 -1.23 7.98 18.03
CA PHE A 87 -1.53 6.67 18.63
C PHE A 87 -2.53 5.86 17.79
N SER A 88 -3.58 6.50 17.25
CA SER A 88 -4.57 5.85 16.38
C SER A 88 -3.91 5.22 15.14
N ASN A 89 -3.06 5.97 14.45
CA ASN A 89 -2.34 5.49 13.27
C ASN A 89 -1.39 4.32 13.61
N LYS A 90 -0.67 4.40 14.73
CA LYS A 90 0.23 3.30 15.17
C LYS A 90 -0.51 2.01 15.52
N ASN A 91 -1.79 2.11 15.91
CA ASN A 91 -2.63 0.97 16.28
C ASN A 91 -3.62 0.54 15.18
N ALA A 92 -3.61 1.21 14.03
CA ALA A 92 -4.40 0.82 12.86
C ALA A 92 -3.75 -0.40 12.17
N LYS A 93 -3.85 -1.55 12.83
CA LYS A 93 -3.31 -2.83 12.39
C LYS A 93 -4.25 -3.96 12.80
N ALA A 94 -4.31 -5.00 11.99
CA ALA A 94 -5.12 -6.18 12.23
C ALA A 94 -4.42 -7.43 11.68
N THR A 95 -4.79 -8.60 12.18
CA THR A 95 -4.46 -9.86 11.52
C THR A 95 -5.63 -10.24 10.63
N LEU A 96 -5.34 -10.48 9.35
CA LEU A 96 -6.29 -11.06 8.42
C LEU A 96 -6.00 -12.56 8.33
N GLU A 97 -7.02 -13.36 8.65
CA GLU A 97 -7.05 -14.80 8.44
C GLU A 97 -7.84 -15.08 7.15
N LEU A 98 -7.25 -15.83 6.23
CA LEU A 98 -7.91 -16.23 5.00
C LEU A 98 -8.75 -17.48 5.25
N GLY A 99 -10.00 -17.43 4.81
CA GLY A 99 -10.94 -18.55 4.91
C GLY A 99 -10.41 -19.81 4.21
N ALA A 100 -10.93 -20.97 4.66
CA ALA A 100 -10.62 -22.28 4.10
C ALA A 100 -11.41 -22.56 2.83
#